data_AF-A0A2V7XI81-F1
#
_entry.id   AF-A0A2V7XI81-F1
#
_cell.length_a   1.000
_cell.length_b   1.000
_cell.length_c   1.000
_cell.angle_alpha   90.00
_cell.angle_beta   90.00
_cell.angle_gamma   90.00
#
_symmetry.space_group_name_H-M   'P 1'
#
loop_
_entity.id
_entity.type
_entity.pdbx_description
1 polymer ?
#
loop_
_entity_poly.entity_id
_entity_poly.type
_entity_poly.pdbx_seq_one_letter_code
_entity_poly.pdbx_strand_id
1 'polypeptide(L)' 'RIGREVRRSHTGTGLGLFIVRSVVKGHRGTVSADSAGPDKGSTFTVTLPGVLDEATAGDQPSTAHG' A
#
# COMPACT_ATOMS: atom_id res chain seq x y z
N ARG A 1 -21.05 -8.45 4.51
CA ARG A 1 -20.93 -9.66 3.65
C ARG A 1 -20.15 -9.26 2.40
N ILE A 2 -18.82 -9.34 2.43
CA ILE A 2 -17.99 -9.04 1.25
C ILE A 2 -17.82 -10.37 0.52
N GLY A 3 -18.35 -10.47 -0.69
CA GLY A 3 -18.24 -11.69 -1.47
C GLY A 3 -18.81 -11.47 -2.85
N ARG A 4 -17.90 -11.44 -3.83
CA ARG A 4 -17.96 -12.20 -5.09
C ARG A 4 -17.11 -11.50 -6.14
N GLU A 5 -15.86 -11.96 -6.21
CA GLU A 5 -15.17 -12.30 -7.45
C GLU A 5 -15.66 -11.55 -8.69
N VAL A 6 -15.19 -10.31 -8.87
CA VAL A 6 -15.25 -9.64 -10.16
C VAL A 6 -14.08 -10.16 -10.99
N ARG A 7 -14.14 -11.43 -11.38
CA ARG A 7 -13.46 -11.89 -12.59
C ARG A 7 -14.28 -11.37 -13.78
N ARG A 8 -14.17 -10.06 -14.04
CA ARG A 8 -14.68 -9.48 -15.28
C ARG A 8 -13.51 -9.35 -16.23
N SER A 9 -13.59 -10.10 -17.33
CA SER A 9 -12.82 -9.95 -18.56
C SER A 9 -13.13 -8.60 -19.26
N HIS A 10 -13.02 -7.51 -18.52
CA HIS A 10 -13.05 -6.16 -19.05
C HIS A 10 -11.65 -5.63 -18.85
N THR A 11 -10.95 -5.33 -19.94
CA THR A 11 -9.72 -4.54 -19.88
C THR A 11 -10.00 -3.34 -19.00
N GLY A 12 -9.38 -3.30 -17.82
CA GLY A 12 -9.57 -2.21 -16.88
C GLY A 12 -9.28 -0.89 -17.60
N THR A 13 -9.96 0.17 -17.20
CA THR A 13 -9.85 1.50 -17.84
C THR A 13 -8.45 2.13 -17.76
N GLY A 14 -7.46 1.43 -17.19
CA GLY A 14 -6.11 1.95 -16.94
C GLY A 14 -6.04 2.99 -15.83
N LEU A 15 -7.16 3.31 -15.17
CA LEU A 15 -7.23 4.41 -14.21
C LEU A 15 -6.60 4.11 -12.85
N GLY A 16 -6.32 2.84 -12.53
CA GLY A 16 -5.85 2.44 -11.20
C GLY A 16 -4.61 3.21 -10.74
N LEU A 17 -3.54 3.22 -11.54
CA LEU A 17 -2.31 3.92 -11.18
C LEU A 17 -2.45 5.45 -11.22
N PHE A 18 -3.33 5.97 -12.07
CA PHE A 18 -3.66 7.40 -12.08
C PHE A 18 -4.32 7.84 -10.77
N ILE A 19 -5.25 7.05 -10.26
CA ILE A 19 -5.90 7.28 -8.96
C ILE A 19 -4.85 7.20 -7.84
N VAL A 20 -4.00 6.17 -7.83
CA VAL A 20 -2.92 6.03 -6.83
C VAL A 20 -2.03 7.27 -6.84
N ARG A 21 -1.56 7.72 -8.01
CA ARG A 21 -0.70 8.90 -8.13
C ARG A 21 -1.39 10.17 -7.61
N SER A 22 -2.68 10.33 -7.89
CA SER A 22 -3.47 11.47 -7.42
C SER A 22 -3.60 11.49 -5.90
N VAL A 23 -3.95 10.34 -5.31
CA VAL A 23 -4.05 10.17 -3.85
C VAL A 23 -2.71 10.46 -3.19
N VAL A 24 -1.64 9.80 -3.63
CA VAL A 24 -0.29 9.95 -3.04
C VAL A 24 0.21 11.39 -3.14
N LYS A 25 0.02 12.05 -4.28
CA LYS A 25 0.36 13.47 -4.45
C LYS A 25 -0.44 14.37 -3.51
N GLY A 26 -1.73 14.10 -3.32
CA GLY A 26 -2.58 14.81 -2.36
C GLY A 26 -2.06 14.71 -0.92
N HIS A 27 -1.41 13.59 -0.58
CA HIS A 27 -0.76 13.38 0.72
C HIS A 27 0.68 13.90 0.78
N ARG A 28 1.13 14.64 -0.24
CA ARG A 28 2.52 15.15 -0.37
C ARG A 28 3.56 14.02 -0.38
N GLY A 29 3.16 12.83 -0.80
CA GLY A 29 4.02 11.66 -0.96
C GLY A 29 4.47 11.43 -2.40
N THR A 30 5.16 10.32 -2.62
CA THR A 30 5.67 9.88 -3.93
C THR A 30 5.35 8.40 -4.18
N VAL A 31 5.28 8.01 -5.45
CA VAL A 31 5.08 6.61 -5.87
C VAL A 31 6.04 6.26 -7.02
N SER A 32 6.72 5.12 -6.90
CA SER A 32 7.56 4.52 -7.95
C SER A 32 7.09 3.10 -8.29
N ALA A 33 7.53 2.61 -9.45
CA ALA A 33 7.25 1.26 -9.91
C ALA A 33 8.51 0.69 -10.57
N ASP A 34 8.91 -0.49 -10.14
CA ASP A 34 10.15 -1.14 -10.55
C ASP A 34 9.85 -2.58 -10.94
N SER A 35 10.46 -3.05 -12.04
CA SER A 35 10.32 -4.43 -12.51
C SER A 35 11.62 -4.87 -13.17
N ALA A 36 12.03 -6.11 -12.93
CA ALA A 36 13.19 -6.72 -13.59
C ALA A 36 12.89 -7.22 -15.02
N GLY A 37 11.69 -6.95 -15.54
CA GLY A 37 11.26 -7.35 -16.88
C GLY A 37 10.07 -8.33 -16.88
N PRO A 38 9.69 -8.83 -18.07
CA PRO A 38 8.58 -9.76 -18.24
C PRO A 38 8.67 -10.99 -17.32
N ASP A 39 7.53 -11.42 -16.80
CA ASP A 39 7.41 -12.60 -15.93
C ASP A 39 8.20 -12.54 -14.61
N LYS A 40 8.75 -11.38 -14.23
CA LYS A 40 9.46 -11.16 -12.96
C LYS A 40 8.65 -10.40 -11.91
N GLY A 41 7.39 -10.07 -12.24
CA GLY A 41 6.54 -9.25 -11.39
C GLY A 41 6.96 -7.78 -11.36
N SER A 42 6.37 -7.02 -10.45
CA SER A 42 6.64 -5.60 -10.28
C SER A 42 6.46 -5.20 -8.82
N THR A 43 7.30 -4.30 -8.34
CA THR A 43 7.22 -3.69 -7.02
C THR A 43 6.79 -2.24 -7.17
N PHE A 44 5.75 -1.84 -6.44
CA PHE A 44 5.30 -0.46 -6.38
C PHE A 44 5.62 0.09 -4.99
N THR A 45 6.40 1.14 -4.92
CA THR A 45 6.82 1.75 -3.66
C THR A 45 6.07 3.07 -3.48
N VAL A 46 5.39 3.22 -2.35
CA VAL A 46 4.68 4.45 -1.97
C VAL A 46 5.34 5.03 -0.73
N THR A 47 5.78 6.27 -0.82
CA THR A 47 6.37 7.01 0.30
C THR A 47 5.42 8.13 0.69
N LEU A 48 4.97 8.14 1.94
CA LEU A 48 4.11 9.19 2.49
C LEU A 48 4.83 9.86 3.67
N PRO A 49 4.64 11.18 3.88
CA PRO A 49 5.00 11.81 5.13
C PRO A 49 4.23 11.15 6.28
N GLY A 50 4.96 10.62 7.27
CA GLY A 50 4.39 10.05 8.48
C GLY A 50 4.87 10.81 9.71
N VAL A 51 4.06 10.81 10.76
CA VAL A 51 4.53 11.13 12.12
C VAL A 51 4.85 9.79 12.76
N LEU A 52 6.11 9.59 13.14
CA LEU A 52 6.49 8.43 13.94
C LEU A 52 6.05 8.72 15.37
N ASP A 53 4.88 8.21 15.76
CA ASP A 53 4.52 8.14 17.16
C ASP A 53 5.36 7.01 17.80
N GLU A 54 6.33 7.38 18.62
CA GLU A 54 7.18 6.44 19.35
C GLU A 54 6.38 5.51 20.30
N ALA A 55 5.09 5.78 20.49
CA ALA A 55 4.19 5.04 21.38
C ALA A 55 3.90 3.58 20.97
N THR A 56 4.28 3.15 19.76
CA THR A 56 4.11 1.73 19.34
C THR A 56 5.40 0.90 19.48
N ALA A 57 6.50 1.50 19.98
CA ALA A 57 7.75 0.77 20.26
C ALA A 57 7.79 0.13 21.66
N GLY A 58 6.63 -0.18 22.24
CA GLY A 58 6.47 -0.69 23.59
C GLY A 58 5.64 -1.96 23.67
N ASP A 59 5.95 -2.98 22.86
CA ASP A 59 5.57 -4.37 23.19
C ASP A 59 6.52 -4.89 24.29
N GLN A 60 6.39 -4.32 25.49
CA GLN A 60 6.92 -4.95 26.69
C GLN A 60 5.95 -6.06 27.09
N PRO A 61 6.36 -7.34 27.12
CA PRO A 61 5.47 -8.41 27.56
C PRO A 61 5.08 -8.15 29.02
N SER A 62 3.78 -7.96 29.26
CA SER A 62 3.21 -7.91 30.60
C SER A 62 3.37 -9.28 31.26
N THR A 63 4.48 -9.50 31.95
CA THR A 63 4.63 -10.62 32.87
C THR A 63 3.81 -10.35 34.13
N ALA A 64 2.67 -11.02 34.18
CA ALA A 64 1.96 -11.58 35.34
C ALA A 64 2.02 -10.82 36.68
N HIS A 65 0.85 -10.29 37.09
CA HIS A 65 0.52 -10.11 38.50
C HIS A 65 0.49 -11.47 39.21
N GLY A 66 1.28 -11.60 40.27
CA GLY A 66 1.10 -12.54 41.37
C GLY A 66 0.74 -11.77 42.63
#